data_AF-A0A4P7SR03-F1
#
_entry.id   AF-A0A4P7SR03-F1
#
_cell.length_a   1.000
_cell.length_b   1.000
_cell.length_c   1.000
_cell.angle_alpha   90.00
_cell.angle_beta   90.00
_cell.angle_gamma   90.00
#
_symmetry.space_group_name_H-M   'P 1'
#
loop_
_entity.id
_entity.type
_entity.pdbx_description
1 polymer ?
#
loop_
_entity_poly.entity_id
_entity_poly.type
_entity_poly.pdbx_seq_one_letter_code
_entity_poly.pdbx_strand_id
1 'polypeptide(L)'
;MLLADTATGATAGATAGASAASGAPGASLTTTRAGSWVWGVGTDWDASRARAVGLAQTLVDQYLPPAGDTYWLQRQTGPTATSGTVVTINDTAPTTDRWDLALIEVLAAP
;
A
#
# COMPACT_ATOMS: atom_id res chain seq x y z
N MET A 1 -5.00 -11.56 -30.68
CA MET A 1 -5.68 -12.42 -29.69
C MET A 1 -5.92 -11.55 -28.46
N LEU A 2 -7.10 -10.94 -28.41
CA LEU A 2 -7.54 -10.15 -27.27
C LEU A 2 -8.16 -11.13 -26.28
N LEU A 3 -7.46 -11.45 -25.20
CA LEU A 3 -8.10 -12.08 -24.06
C LEU A 3 -8.71 -10.95 -23.24
N ALA A 4 -10.02 -10.73 -23.41
CA ALA A 4 -10.79 -10.08 -22.38
C ALA A 4 -10.83 -11.04 -21.19
N ASP A 5 -10.15 -10.67 -20.10
CA ASP A 5 -10.38 -11.31 -18.81
C ASP A 5 -11.77 -10.87 -18.34
N THR A 6 -12.76 -11.74 -18.50
CA THR A 6 -14.03 -11.61 -17.80
C THR A 6 -13.79 -11.86 -16.31
N ALA A 7 -13.30 -10.84 -15.61
CA ALA A 7 -13.29 -10.81 -14.16
C ALA A 7 -14.74 -10.80 -13.67
N THR A 8 -15.26 -11.95 -13.25
CA THR A 8 -16.45 -12.04 -12.43
C THR A 8 -16.15 -11.41 -11.06
N GLY A 9 -16.34 -10.10 -10.94
CA GLY A 9 -16.24 -9.35 -9.69
C GLY A 9 -14.94 -8.55 -9.50
N ALA A 10 -14.65 -7.58 -10.36
CA ALA A 10 -13.56 -6.63 -10.10
C ALA A 10 -13.85 -5.82 -8.82
N THR A 11 -13.30 -6.25 -7.68
CA THR A 11 -13.28 -5.51 -6.41
C THR A 11 -12.14 -4.49 -6.34
N ALA A 12 -11.26 -4.43 -7.34
CA ALA A 12 -10.17 -3.48 -7.41
C ALA A 12 -10.62 -2.15 -8.04
N GLY A 13 -10.30 -1.04 -7.37
CA GLY A 13 -10.45 0.33 -7.86
C GLY A 13 -9.15 0.88 -8.43
N ALA A 14 -8.80 2.11 -8.06
CA ALA A 14 -7.52 2.72 -8.43
C ALA A 14 -6.30 1.94 -7.91
N THR A 15 -5.17 2.07 -8.60
CA THR A 15 -3.86 1.55 -8.19
C THR A 15 -2.81 2.64 -8.30
N ALA A 16 -1.77 2.60 -7.47
CA ALA A 16 -0.61 3.47 -7.58
C ALA A 16 0.64 2.76 -7.07
N GLY A 17 1.82 3.37 -7.26
CA GLY A 17 3.04 2.89 -6.65
C GLY A 17 4.13 3.95 -6.68
N ALA A 18 5.11 3.77 -5.81
CA ALA A 18 6.31 4.58 -5.76
C ALA A 18 7.50 3.72 -5.33
N SER A 19 8.70 4.24 -5.56
CA SER A 19 9.95 3.66 -5.10
C SER A 19 10.95 4.77 -4.89
N ALA A 20 11.90 4.60 -3.99
CA ALA A 20 13.01 5.53 -3.86
C ALA A 20 14.31 4.82 -3.48
N ALA A 21 15.43 5.47 -3.82
CA ALA A 21 16.75 4.98 -3.44
C ALA A 21 17.11 5.25 -1.96
N SER A 22 16.32 6.09 -1.28
CA SER A 22 16.40 6.43 0.14
C SER A 22 15.15 7.26 0.52
N GLY A 23 14.97 7.57 1.79
CA GLY A 23 13.80 8.28 2.31
C GLY A 23 12.71 7.35 2.83
N ALA A 24 11.70 7.93 3.48
CA ALA A 24 10.58 7.15 4.01
C ALA A 24 9.66 6.62 2.87
N PRO A 25 9.23 5.36 2.91
CA PRO A 25 8.23 4.82 1.99
C PRO A 25 6.93 5.62 1.97
N GLY A 26 6.40 5.89 0.78
CA GLY A 26 5.11 6.56 0.64
C GLY A 26 4.59 6.65 -0.79
N ALA A 27 3.30 6.43 -0.96
CA ALA A 27 2.57 6.64 -2.21
C ALA A 27 1.13 7.05 -1.92
N SER A 28 0.47 7.64 -2.93
CA SER A 28 -0.93 8.07 -2.81
C SER A 28 -1.74 7.61 -4.01
N LEU A 29 -3.02 7.35 -3.79
CA LEU A 29 -4.01 7.19 -4.86
C LEU A 29 -5.30 7.93 -4.52
N THR A 30 -6.13 8.16 -5.54
CA THR A 30 -7.46 8.77 -5.37
C THR A 30 -8.51 7.66 -5.45
N THR A 31 -9.30 7.53 -4.39
CA THR A 31 -10.40 6.54 -4.33
C THR A 31 -11.48 6.81 -5.38
N THR A 32 -12.08 5.74 -5.89
CA THR A 32 -13.13 5.76 -6.92
C THR A 32 -14.51 5.42 -6.36
N ARG A 33 -14.58 4.87 -5.14
CA ARG A 33 -15.85 4.54 -4.47
C ARG A 33 -15.85 4.94 -3.00
N ALA A 34 -17.01 5.39 -2.52
CA ALA A 34 -17.26 5.60 -1.10
C ALA A 34 -17.18 4.27 -0.34
N GLY A 35 -16.56 4.27 0.84
CA GLY A 35 -16.34 3.07 1.65
C GLY A 35 -15.17 2.19 1.22
N SER A 36 -14.38 2.59 0.22
CA SER A 36 -13.21 1.81 -0.21
C SER A 36 -12.11 1.77 0.84
N TRP A 37 -11.38 0.67 0.87
CA TRP A 37 -10.08 0.59 1.55
C TRP A 37 -8.95 0.92 0.59
N VAL A 38 -7.85 1.46 1.11
CA VAL A 38 -6.56 1.48 0.41
C VAL A 38 -5.55 0.64 1.18
N TRP A 39 -4.97 -0.32 0.48
CA TRP A 39 -3.92 -1.20 0.98
C TRP A 39 -2.61 -0.91 0.27
N GLY A 40 -1.50 -1.06 0.98
CA GLY A 40 -0.15 -0.96 0.46
C GLY A 40 0.67 -2.20 0.81
N VAL A 41 1.40 -2.72 -0.17
CA VAL A 41 2.42 -3.76 0.00
C VAL A 41 3.76 -3.20 -0.43
N GLY A 42 4.81 -3.47 0.34
CA GLY A 42 6.14 -2.94 0.03
C GLY A 42 7.27 -3.93 0.30
N THR A 43 8.40 -3.65 -0.35
CA THR A 43 9.67 -4.34 -0.18
C THR A 43 10.77 -3.32 0.09
N ASP A 44 11.68 -3.71 0.98
CA ASP A 44 12.93 -3.00 1.27
C ASP A 44 14.02 -4.08 1.33
N TRP A 45 15.06 -3.90 0.54
CA TRP A 45 16.13 -4.88 0.36
C TRP A 45 17.49 -4.38 0.86
N ASP A 46 17.49 -3.39 1.76
CA ASP A 46 18.71 -2.87 2.39
C ASP A 46 18.90 -3.40 3.81
N ALA A 47 17.82 -3.49 4.58
CA ALA A 47 17.89 -3.95 5.95
C ALA A 47 16.62 -4.62 6.44
N SER A 48 16.80 -5.63 7.30
CA SER A 48 15.72 -6.25 8.05
C SER A 48 15.34 -5.35 9.22
N ARG A 49 14.37 -4.46 8.99
CA ARG A 49 13.96 -3.41 9.92
C ARG A 49 12.45 -3.26 9.94
N ALA A 50 11.89 -3.29 11.14
CA ALA A 50 10.46 -3.11 11.33
C ALA A 50 9.98 -1.75 10.81
N ARG A 51 8.84 -1.74 10.12
CA ARG A 51 8.22 -0.50 9.62
C ARG A 51 7.52 0.25 10.76
N ALA A 52 7.71 1.57 10.80
CA ALA A 52 6.89 2.47 11.60
C ALA A 52 5.88 3.16 10.68
N VAL A 53 4.68 2.61 10.56
CA VAL A 53 3.64 3.14 9.67
C VAL A 53 3.16 4.53 10.10
N GLY A 54 2.66 5.32 9.14
CA GLY A 54 2.08 6.63 9.38
C GLY A 54 0.87 6.60 10.32
N LEU A 55 0.50 7.78 10.85
CA LEU A 55 -0.72 7.91 11.65
C LEU A 55 -1.96 7.51 10.84
N ALA A 56 -2.98 7.01 11.56
CA ALA A 56 -4.22 6.50 10.98
C ALA A 56 -4.03 5.35 9.97
N GLN A 57 -2.91 4.62 10.07
CA GLN A 57 -2.64 3.41 9.32
C GLN A 57 -2.36 2.25 10.29
N THR A 58 -2.50 1.03 9.79
CA THR A 58 -2.27 -0.21 10.51
C THR A 58 -1.27 -1.03 9.73
N LEU A 59 -0.15 -1.38 10.37
CA LEU A 59 0.73 -2.44 9.90
C LEU A 59 0.02 -3.77 10.14
N VAL A 60 -0.40 -4.41 9.06
CA VAL A 60 -1.18 -5.66 9.13
C VAL A 60 -0.26 -6.84 9.30
N ASP A 61 0.85 -6.86 8.57
CA ASP A 61 1.89 -7.87 8.72
C ASP A 61 3.24 -7.32 8.27
N GLN A 62 4.31 -7.87 8.80
CA GLN A 62 5.67 -7.66 8.31
C GLN A 62 6.51 -8.91 8.49
N TYR A 63 7.32 -9.21 7.47
CA TYR A 63 8.29 -10.28 7.52
C TYR A 63 9.71 -9.73 7.45
N LEU A 64 10.53 -10.21 8.38
CA LEU A 64 11.93 -9.78 8.61
C LEU A 64 12.86 -10.99 8.38
N PRO A 65 13.12 -11.37 7.12
CA PRO A 65 14.00 -12.48 6.81
C PRO A 65 15.45 -12.24 7.27
N PRO A 66 16.18 -13.29 7.68
CA PRO A 66 17.61 -13.20 7.97
C PRO A 66 18.48 -12.71 6.80
N ALA A 67 17.96 -12.75 5.57
CA ALA A 67 18.65 -12.29 4.36
C ALA A 67 18.91 -10.77 4.34
N GLY A 68 18.28 -10.01 5.23
CA GLY A 68 18.47 -8.56 5.32
C GLY A 68 17.39 -7.73 4.63
N ASP A 69 16.28 -8.33 4.23
CA ASP A 69 15.15 -7.62 3.61
C ASP A 69 14.03 -7.34 4.63
N THR A 70 13.04 -6.55 4.22
CA THR A 70 11.74 -6.38 4.85
C THR A 70 10.64 -6.44 3.81
N TYR A 71 9.58 -7.20 4.09
CA TYR A 71 8.33 -7.19 3.32
C TYR A 71 7.19 -6.81 4.25
N TRP A 72 6.26 -5.96 3.83
CA TRP A 72 5.17 -5.54 4.69
C TRP A 72 3.86 -5.30 3.96
N LEU A 73 2.77 -5.41 4.73
CA LEU A 73 1.42 -5.09 4.32
C LEU A 73 0.83 -4.08 5.30
N GLN A 74 0.28 -3.00 4.78
CA GLN A 74 -0.40 -1.98 5.59
C GLN A 74 -1.65 -1.42 4.90
N ARG A 75 -2.47 -0.73 5.68
CA ARG A 75 -3.67 -0.02 5.20
C ARG A 75 -4.05 1.11 6.14
N GLN A 76 -5.03 1.92 5.77
CA GLN A 76 -5.72 2.84 6.68
C GLN A 76 -6.30 2.08 7.91
N THR A 77 -6.56 2.76 9.02
CA THR A 77 -7.25 2.17 10.19
C THR A 77 -8.75 1.95 9.96
N GLY A 78 -9.37 2.78 9.10
CA GLY A 78 -10.78 2.72 8.68
C GLY A 78 -10.94 2.91 7.17
N PRO A 79 -12.09 2.49 6.58
CA PRO A 79 -12.34 2.70 5.16
C PRO A 79 -12.53 4.19 4.85
N THR A 80 -12.24 4.57 3.60
CA THR A 80 -12.38 5.93 3.11
C THR A 80 -13.85 6.24 2.84
N ALA A 81 -14.44 7.17 3.60
CA ALA A 81 -15.88 7.42 3.55
C ALA A 81 -16.39 7.96 2.19
N THR A 82 -15.58 8.74 1.49
CA THR A 82 -15.98 9.42 0.25
C THR A 82 -15.09 9.02 -0.93
N SER A 83 -15.68 8.88 -2.12
CA SER A 83 -14.91 8.78 -3.37
C SER A 83 -14.22 10.09 -3.69
N GLY A 84 -13.16 10.05 -4.51
CA GLY A 84 -12.39 11.23 -4.89
C GLY A 84 -11.43 11.69 -3.79
N THR A 85 -11.33 10.95 -2.68
CA THR A 85 -10.38 11.24 -1.61
C THR A 85 -9.01 10.71 -1.97
N VAL A 86 -8.01 11.59 -1.91
CA VAL A 86 -6.59 11.20 -1.97
C VAL A 86 -6.23 10.53 -0.66
N VAL A 87 -5.79 9.28 -0.73
CA VAL A 87 -5.30 8.51 0.40
C VAL A 87 -3.81 8.29 0.21
N THR A 88 -3.04 8.61 1.24
CA THR A 88 -1.61 8.30 1.32
C THR A 88 -1.42 7.08 2.21
N ILE A 89 -0.63 6.11 1.71
CA ILE A 89 -0.05 5.04 2.52
C ILE A 89 1.43 5.35 2.64
N ASN A 90 1.94 5.41 3.87
CA ASN A 90 3.32 5.78 4.11
C ASN A 90 3.86 5.21 5.42
N ASP A 91 5.18 5.06 5.45
CA ASP A 91 5.95 4.83 6.66
C ASP A 91 6.59 6.14 7.14
N THR A 92 7.04 6.17 8.38
CA THR A 92 7.83 7.24 9.01
C THR A 92 9.25 6.79 9.32
N ALA A 93 9.48 5.48 9.39
CA ALA A 93 10.80 4.85 9.48
C ALA A 93 10.75 3.41 8.94
N PRO A 94 11.88 2.87 8.43
CA PRO A 94 13.19 3.54 8.25
C PRO A 94 13.18 4.60 7.13
N THR A 95 14.21 5.46 7.12
CA THR A 95 14.32 6.58 6.16
C THR A 95 15.61 6.56 5.33
N THR A 96 16.48 5.58 5.56
CA THR A 96 17.77 5.48 4.89
C THR A 96 17.78 4.48 3.74
N ASP A 97 16.75 3.64 3.68
CA ASP A 97 16.77 2.38 2.95
C ASP A 97 16.06 2.53 1.59
N ARG A 98 16.42 1.69 0.63
CA ARG A 98 15.75 1.56 -0.68
C ARG A 98 14.42 0.83 -0.51
N TRP A 99 13.41 1.27 -1.24
CA TRP A 99 12.08 0.66 -1.13
C TRP A 99 11.29 0.74 -2.43
N ASP A 100 10.36 -0.20 -2.58
CA ASP A 100 9.18 -0.08 -3.43
C ASP A 100 7.89 -0.23 -2.61
N LEU A 101 6.82 0.42 -3.07
CA LEU A 101 5.52 0.37 -2.43
C LEU A 101 4.44 0.41 -3.52
N ALA A 102 3.58 -0.59 -3.54
CA ALA A 102 2.43 -0.69 -4.43
C ALA A 102 1.13 -0.56 -3.64
N LEU A 103 0.18 0.20 -4.17
CA LEU A 103 -1.12 0.49 -3.57
C LEU A 103 -2.25 -0.03 -4.44
N ILE A 104 -3.31 -0.50 -3.77
CA ILE A 104 -4.58 -0.87 -4.40
C ILE A 104 -5.76 -0.34 -3.59
N GLU A 105 -6.74 0.22 -4.30
CA GLU A 105 -8.06 0.47 -3.77
C GLU A 105 -8.87 -0.83 -3.80
N VAL A 106 -9.40 -1.25 -2.66
CA VAL A 106 -10.38 -2.34 -2.55
C VAL A 106 -11.75 -1.72 -2.37
N LEU A 107 -12.59 -1.85 -3.41
CA LEU A 107 -13.92 -1.26 -3.47
C LEU A 107 -14.83 -1.89 -2.41
N ALA A 108 -15.65 -1.04 -1.77
CA ALA A 108 -16.76 -1.51 -0.98
C ALA A 108 -17.71 -2.38 -1.82
N ALA A 109 -18.30 -3.39 -1.20
CA ALA A 109 -19.34 -4.20 -1.82
C ALA A 109 -20.54 -3.31 -2.25
N PRO A 110 -21.27 -3.69 -3.32
CA PRO A 110 -22.47 -2.96 -3.75
C PRO A 110 -23.56 -2.86 -2.68
#